data_AF-A0A9E2MFF6-F1
#
_entry.id   AF-A0A9E2MFF6-F1
#
_cell.length_a   1.000
_cell.length_b   1.000
_cell.length_c   1.000
_cell.angle_alpha   90.00
_cell.angle_beta   90.00
_cell.angle_gamma   90.00
#
_symmetry.space_group_name_H-M   'P 1'
#
loop_
_entity.id
_entity.type
_entity.pdbx_description
1 polymer ?
#
loop_
_entity_poly.entity_id
_entity_poly.type
_entity_poly.pdbx_seq_one_letter_code
_entity_poly.pdbx_strand_id
1 'polypeptide(L)'
;MTYPPVRIPQKNSPGVAPQDTMAEAGRKVLRFQFARMLHHEDGTVLGEDIEELHDMRVATRRMRAGYDVFEEAYCRPMIEPYFRGLRATGKALGRVRDLDVFMEKARLYLETLLEVDRGGLDPLLDAWSREREAAREQMIAYLNSKRYRKFKQEFGAFLAAPGADARIDNDENFGSQQVSDIAPNLIHARLEAVYAFEPLLANPTIEHLHALRIEFKRLRYTIEFFREILTERAEECIDIIKVLQDHLGDLHDAVVATAILEEFIENWAERHQSIQPVTAYLDVKRDELNHLIEIFPDAWAIFTNLEFNHILAL
;
A
#
# COMPACT_ATOMS: atom_id res chain seq x y z
N MET A 1 -2.93 -14.18 28.56
CA MET A 1 -3.36 -15.34 27.74
C MET A 1 -2.78 -15.13 26.35
N THR A 2 -1.74 -15.89 26.05
CA THR A 2 -0.82 -15.74 24.93
C THR A 2 -1.41 -16.39 23.68
N TYR A 3 -1.47 -15.64 22.58
CA TYR A 3 -1.66 -16.21 21.25
C TYR A 3 -0.58 -17.27 21.00
N PRO A 4 -0.85 -18.33 20.19
CA PRO A 4 0.24 -19.17 19.72
C PRO A 4 1.27 -18.22 19.06
N PRO A 5 2.55 -18.27 19.44
CA PRO A 5 3.54 -17.36 18.90
C PRO A 5 3.53 -17.52 17.38
N VAL A 6 3.08 -16.49 16.67
CA VAL A 6 3.17 -16.42 15.22
C VAL A 6 4.66 -16.27 14.94
N ARG A 7 5.33 -17.39 14.71
CA ARG A 7 6.77 -17.39 14.43
C ARG A 7 7.00 -16.58 13.17
N ILE A 8 7.95 -15.65 13.23
CA ILE A 8 8.45 -15.00 12.03
C ILE A 8 8.93 -16.13 11.09
N PRO A 9 8.41 -16.19 9.86
CA PRO A 9 8.78 -17.24 8.93
C PRO A 9 10.29 -17.19 8.68
N GLN A 10 10.96 -18.35 8.75
CA GLN A 10 12.41 -18.48 8.54
C GLN A 10 12.82 -18.19 7.09
N LYS A 11 11.87 -18.27 6.16
CA LYS A 11 12.03 -17.89 4.76
C LYS A 11 11.38 -16.53 4.54
N ASN A 12 11.97 -15.70 3.68
CA ASN A 12 11.39 -14.44 3.21
C ASN A 12 10.23 -14.65 2.21
N SER A 13 9.42 -15.69 2.38
CA SER A 13 8.29 -16.01 1.51
C SER A 13 7.15 -16.72 2.27
N PRO A 14 5.90 -16.60 1.78
CA PRO A 14 4.73 -17.23 2.40
C PRO A 14 4.66 -18.76 2.22
N GLY A 15 5.38 -19.34 1.26
CA GLY A 15 5.39 -20.77 0.98
C GLY A 15 4.16 -21.25 0.21
N VAL A 16 3.68 -20.44 -0.74
CA VAL A 16 2.57 -20.80 -1.63
C VAL A 16 3.04 -21.88 -2.60
N ALA A 17 2.23 -22.94 -2.75
CA ALA A 17 2.52 -24.08 -3.61
C ALA A 17 1.42 -24.23 -4.69
N PRO A 18 1.73 -24.81 -5.87
CA PRO A 18 0.76 -24.96 -6.95
C PRO A 18 -0.50 -25.73 -6.57
N GLN A 19 -0.33 -26.78 -5.74
CA GLN A 19 -1.40 -27.64 -5.25
C GLN A 19 -2.17 -27.07 -4.05
N ASP A 20 -1.77 -25.91 -3.51
CA ASP A 20 -2.59 -25.25 -2.49
C ASP A 20 -3.94 -24.89 -3.11
N THR A 21 -5.00 -24.92 -2.30
CA THR A 21 -6.24 -24.26 -2.70
C THR A 21 -6.08 -22.75 -2.61
N MET A 22 -6.86 -21.97 -3.36
CA MET A 22 -6.84 -20.50 -3.26
C MET A 22 -7.07 -19.99 -1.83
N ALA A 23 -7.91 -20.68 -1.05
CA ALA A 23 -8.13 -20.36 0.36
C ALA A 23 -6.87 -20.62 1.23
N GLU A 24 -6.11 -21.68 0.97
CA GLU A 24 -4.87 -21.93 1.73
C GLU A 24 -3.74 -20.99 1.30
N ALA A 25 -3.61 -20.70 0.00
CA ALA A 25 -2.66 -19.73 -0.51
C ALA A 25 -2.88 -18.34 0.11
N GLY A 26 -4.15 -17.88 0.13
CA GLY A 26 -4.51 -16.64 0.80
C GLY A 26 -4.18 -16.66 2.29
N ARG A 27 -4.44 -17.77 3.00
CA ARG A 27 -4.13 -17.89 4.43
C ARG A 27 -2.62 -17.83 4.67
N LYS A 28 -1.80 -18.48 3.84
CA LYS A 28 -0.33 -18.42 3.91
C LYS A 28 0.19 -17.00 3.72
N VAL A 29 -0.29 -16.29 2.69
CA VAL A 29 0.08 -14.89 2.41
C VAL A 29 -0.30 -13.97 3.57
N LEU A 30 -1.54 -14.05 4.05
CA LEU A 30 -2.03 -13.22 5.15
C LEU A 30 -1.29 -13.54 6.45
N ARG A 31 -1.03 -14.83 6.75
CA ARG A 31 -0.27 -15.25 7.93
C ARG A 31 1.16 -14.75 7.92
N PHE A 32 1.83 -14.82 6.77
CA PHE A 32 3.18 -14.29 6.59
C PHE A 32 3.24 -12.79 6.90
N GLN A 33 2.32 -12.01 6.33
CA GLN A 33 2.29 -10.56 6.57
C GLN A 33 1.82 -10.20 7.98
N PHE A 34 0.90 -10.98 8.57
CA PHE A 34 0.46 -10.79 9.95
C PHE A 34 1.62 -11.00 10.93
N ALA A 35 2.46 -12.01 10.70
CA ALA A 35 3.67 -12.24 11.50
C ALA A 35 4.61 -11.02 11.47
N ARG A 36 4.83 -10.43 10.28
CA ARG A 36 5.64 -9.21 10.13
C ARG A 36 5.02 -8.01 10.83
N MET A 37 3.69 -7.81 10.69
CA MET A 37 3.00 -6.73 11.38
C MET A 37 3.18 -6.85 12.91
N LEU A 38 3.07 -8.05 13.47
CA LEU A 38 3.27 -8.27 14.90
C LEU A 38 4.74 -8.08 15.33
N HIS A 39 5.69 -8.46 14.48
CA HIS A 39 7.11 -8.30 14.77
C HIS A 39 7.49 -6.83 15.00
N HIS A 40 6.95 -5.93 14.16
CA HIS A 40 7.26 -4.51 14.20
C HIS A 40 6.36 -3.69 15.14
N GLU A 41 5.41 -4.34 15.83
CA GLU A 41 4.43 -3.64 16.66
C GLU A 41 5.08 -2.96 17.87
N ASP A 42 5.91 -3.69 18.62
CA ASP A 42 6.55 -3.16 19.82
C ASP A 42 7.49 -2.00 19.48
N GLY A 43 8.26 -2.13 18.38
CA GLY A 43 9.10 -1.07 17.85
C GLY A 43 8.32 0.16 17.40
N THR A 44 7.16 -0.04 16.76
CA THR A 44 6.25 1.06 16.35
C THR A 44 5.70 1.82 17.56
N VAL A 45 5.32 1.09 18.62
CA VAL A 45 4.84 1.69 19.87
C VAL A 45 5.96 2.45 20.58
N LEU A 46 7.17 1.89 20.65
CA LEU A 46 8.33 2.53 21.25
C LEU A 46 8.74 3.80 20.48
N GLY A 47 8.80 3.72 19.15
CA GLY A 47 9.07 4.83 18.24
C GLY A 47 10.52 5.33 18.22
N GLU A 48 11.47 4.49 18.64
CA GLU A 48 12.91 4.77 18.54
C GLU A 48 13.44 4.69 17.11
N ASP A 49 12.87 3.77 16.31
CA ASP A 49 13.18 3.60 14.89
C ASP A 49 11.90 3.84 14.06
N ILE A 50 12.00 4.73 13.07
CA ILE A 50 10.90 5.06 12.16
C ILE A 50 10.58 3.90 11.19
N GLU A 51 11.57 3.04 10.92
CA GLU A 51 11.40 1.90 10.02
C GLU A 51 10.46 0.84 10.60
N GLU A 52 10.34 0.74 11.93
CA GLU A 52 9.37 -0.14 12.58
C GLU A 52 7.92 0.22 12.18
N LEU A 53 7.58 1.52 12.21
CA LEU A 53 6.28 2.00 11.75
C LEU A 53 6.11 1.78 10.23
N HIS A 54 7.16 2.04 9.45
CA HIS A 54 7.16 1.80 8.01
C HIS A 54 6.82 0.33 7.70
N ASP A 55 7.55 -0.61 8.28
CA ASP A 55 7.42 -2.03 8.01
C ASP A 55 6.09 -2.60 8.54
N MET A 56 5.63 -2.17 9.72
CA MET A 56 4.30 -2.53 10.22
C MET A 56 3.19 -2.07 9.27
N ARG A 57 3.30 -0.86 8.72
CA ARG A 57 2.37 -0.32 7.72
C ARG A 57 2.48 -1.10 6.41
N VAL A 58 3.68 -1.42 5.93
CA VAL A 58 3.89 -2.23 4.72
C VAL A 58 3.19 -3.57 4.86
N ALA A 59 3.42 -4.29 5.96
CA ALA A 59 2.76 -5.56 6.25
C ALA A 59 1.23 -5.43 6.25
N THR A 60 0.69 -4.39 6.90
CA THR A 60 -0.76 -4.12 6.94
C THR A 60 -1.32 -3.82 5.55
N ARG A 61 -0.63 -3.02 4.73
CA ARG A 61 -1.02 -2.72 3.34
C ARG A 61 -1.01 -3.99 2.48
N ARG A 62 0.01 -4.84 2.63
CA ARG A 62 0.11 -6.12 1.91
C ARG A 62 -1.01 -7.08 2.31
N MET A 63 -1.42 -7.13 3.57
CA MET A 63 -2.61 -7.90 3.99
C MET A 63 -3.89 -7.38 3.36
N ARG A 64 -4.06 -6.06 3.24
CA ARG A 64 -5.22 -5.46 2.55
C ARG A 64 -5.23 -5.81 1.06
N ALA A 65 -4.08 -5.76 0.40
CA ALA A 65 -3.96 -6.20 -0.99
C ALA A 65 -4.21 -7.71 -1.13
N GLY A 66 -3.75 -8.52 -0.18
CA GLY A 66 -4.03 -9.96 -0.12
C GLY A 66 -5.52 -10.22 -0.02
N TYR A 67 -6.24 -9.45 0.80
CA TYR A 67 -7.69 -9.52 0.84
C TYR A 67 -8.33 -9.26 -0.53
N ASP A 68 -7.92 -8.22 -1.27
CA ASP A 68 -8.44 -7.93 -2.61
C ASP A 68 -8.19 -9.06 -3.64
N VAL A 69 -7.14 -9.87 -3.44
CA VAL A 69 -6.80 -11.02 -4.31
C VAL A 69 -7.55 -12.29 -3.90
N PHE A 70 -7.72 -12.52 -2.60
CA PHE A 70 -8.20 -13.80 -2.07
C PHE A 70 -9.63 -13.74 -1.49
N GLU A 71 -10.31 -12.59 -1.47
CA GLU A 71 -11.62 -12.46 -0.80
C GLU A 71 -12.68 -13.44 -1.30
N GLU A 72 -12.65 -13.78 -2.60
CA GLU A 72 -13.60 -14.74 -3.20
C GLU A 72 -13.39 -16.18 -2.74
N ALA A 73 -12.22 -16.49 -2.15
CA ALA A 73 -11.91 -17.80 -1.60
C ALA A 73 -12.60 -18.06 -0.25
N TYR A 74 -13.11 -17.01 0.42
CA TYR A 74 -13.67 -17.09 1.76
C TYR A 74 -15.14 -16.70 1.80
N CYS A 75 -15.84 -17.12 2.85
CA CYS A 75 -17.19 -16.66 3.12
C CYS A 75 -17.15 -15.18 3.56
N ARG A 76 -17.68 -14.26 2.73
CA ARG A 76 -17.62 -12.80 2.98
C ARG A 76 -18.07 -12.38 4.39
N PRO A 77 -19.23 -12.85 4.93
CA PRO A 77 -19.63 -12.53 6.30
C PRO A 77 -18.63 -12.93 7.38
N MET A 78 -17.86 -14.01 7.16
CA MET A 78 -16.88 -14.54 8.12
C MET A 78 -15.58 -13.74 8.12
N ILE A 79 -15.11 -13.29 6.95
CA ILE A 79 -13.82 -12.59 6.80
C ILE A 79 -13.92 -11.06 6.97
N GLU A 80 -15.10 -10.47 6.72
CA GLU A 80 -15.30 -9.02 6.81
C GLU A 80 -14.96 -8.40 8.18
N PRO A 81 -15.24 -9.04 9.34
CA PRO A 81 -14.76 -8.56 10.64
C PRO A 81 -13.24 -8.38 10.70
N TYR A 82 -12.47 -9.31 10.12
CA TYR A 82 -11.02 -9.23 10.09
C TYR A 82 -10.55 -8.10 9.18
N PHE A 83 -11.17 -7.94 8.02
CA PHE A 83 -10.82 -6.87 7.09
C PHE A 83 -11.15 -5.49 7.67
N ARG A 84 -12.25 -5.34 8.42
CA ARG A 84 -12.52 -4.13 9.22
C ARG A 84 -11.40 -3.82 10.23
N GLY A 85 -10.86 -4.85 10.88
CA GLY A 85 -9.71 -4.73 11.76
C GLY A 85 -8.46 -4.25 11.02
N LEU A 86 -8.15 -4.86 9.88
CA LEU A 86 -7.02 -4.45 9.01
C LEU A 86 -7.16 -3.01 8.51
N ARG A 87 -8.37 -2.59 8.10
CA ARG A 87 -8.63 -1.20 7.68
C ARG A 87 -8.42 -0.22 8.83
N ALA A 88 -8.91 -0.55 10.03
CA ALA A 88 -8.72 0.29 11.21
C ALA A 88 -7.24 0.41 11.59
N THR A 89 -6.49 -0.69 11.57
CA THR A 89 -5.04 -0.71 11.81
C THR A 89 -4.31 0.12 10.76
N GLY A 90 -4.60 -0.09 9.48
CA GLY A 90 -3.98 0.67 8.40
C GLY A 90 -4.25 2.17 8.49
N LYS A 91 -5.45 2.58 8.93
CA LYS A 91 -5.78 4.00 9.15
C LYS A 91 -4.98 4.60 10.32
N ALA A 92 -4.87 3.87 11.44
CA ALA A 92 -4.13 4.33 12.61
C ALA A 92 -2.63 4.52 12.32
N LEU A 93 -2.00 3.55 11.64
CA LEU A 93 -0.59 3.64 11.22
C LEU A 93 -0.39 4.68 10.11
N GLY A 94 -1.40 4.80 9.22
CA GLY A 94 -1.35 5.61 8.02
C GLY A 94 -1.07 7.08 8.31
N ARG A 95 -1.84 7.67 9.23
CA ARG A 95 -1.78 9.11 9.51
C ARG A 95 -0.40 9.57 9.98
N VAL A 96 0.25 8.80 10.86
CA VAL A 96 1.59 9.13 11.37
C VAL A 96 2.61 9.08 10.24
N ARG A 97 2.63 7.98 9.47
CA ARG A 97 3.61 7.80 8.40
C ARG A 97 3.41 8.76 7.23
N ASP A 98 2.18 9.15 6.92
CA ASP A 98 1.94 10.15 5.86
C ASP A 98 2.58 11.50 6.25
N LEU A 99 2.44 11.92 7.51
CA LEU A 99 3.08 13.14 8.01
C LEU A 99 4.60 13.03 8.08
N ASP A 100 5.14 11.87 8.49
CA ASP A 100 6.59 11.63 8.45
C ASP A 100 7.15 11.85 7.04
N VAL A 101 6.49 11.28 6.02
CA VAL A 101 6.88 11.42 4.61
C VAL A 101 6.75 12.86 4.12
N PHE A 102 5.67 13.57 4.48
CA PHE A 102 5.53 14.99 4.09
C PHE A 102 6.61 15.87 4.71
N MET A 103 6.91 15.68 5.99
CA MET A 103 7.98 16.42 6.67
C MET A 103 9.36 16.11 6.07
N GLU A 104 9.63 14.85 5.71
CA GLU A 104 10.87 14.44 5.03
C GLU A 104 11.00 15.14 3.66
N LYS A 105 9.96 15.09 2.81
CA LYS A 105 9.96 15.76 1.50
C LYS A 105 10.10 17.28 1.61
N ALA A 106 9.52 17.91 2.62
CA ALA A 106 9.68 19.35 2.86
C ALA A 106 11.10 19.71 3.30
N ARG A 107 11.73 18.89 4.15
CA ARG A 107 13.14 19.09 4.56
C ARG A 107 14.11 18.92 3.40
N LEU A 108 13.92 17.91 2.55
CA LEU A 108 14.70 17.73 1.32
C LEU A 108 14.58 18.94 0.39
N TYR A 109 13.39 19.53 0.29
CA TYR A 109 13.23 20.78 -0.45
C TYR A 109 14.03 21.93 0.17
N LEU A 110 13.99 22.11 1.50
CA LEU A 110 14.79 23.15 2.18
C LEU A 110 16.29 23.00 1.93
N GLU A 111 16.81 21.77 1.78
CA GLU A 111 18.22 21.53 1.46
C GLU A 111 18.61 22.09 0.08
N THR A 112 17.66 22.23 -0.85
CA THR A 112 17.87 22.85 -2.17
C THR A 112 17.97 24.38 -2.13
N LEU A 113 17.57 25.01 -1.02
CA LEU A 113 17.57 26.47 -0.84
C LEU A 113 18.89 26.99 -0.24
N LEU A 114 19.12 28.30 -0.41
CA LEU A 114 20.20 29.00 0.28
C LEU A 114 20.00 28.94 1.80
N GLU A 115 21.08 28.93 2.57
CA GLU A 115 21.03 28.78 4.03
C GLU A 115 20.10 29.80 4.71
N VAL A 116 20.03 31.03 4.18
CA VAL A 116 19.19 32.11 4.71
C VAL A 116 17.68 31.83 4.58
N ASP A 117 17.28 30.97 3.64
CA ASP A 117 15.88 30.66 3.34
C ASP A 117 15.41 29.32 3.95
N ARG A 118 16.32 28.57 4.59
CA ARG A 118 16.03 27.22 5.13
C ARG A 118 15.02 27.20 6.29
N GLY A 119 14.79 28.34 6.95
CA GLY A 119 13.73 28.47 7.96
C GLY A 119 12.34 28.79 7.38
N GLY A 120 12.21 28.90 6.06
CA GLY A 120 10.98 29.37 5.41
C GLY A 120 9.75 28.50 5.66
N LEU A 121 9.94 27.20 5.90
CA LEU A 121 8.86 26.24 6.14
C LEU A 121 8.63 25.91 7.62
N ASP A 122 9.29 26.59 8.56
CA ASP A 122 9.14 26.32 10.00
C ASP A 122 7.68 26.31 10.47
N PRO A 123 6.81 27.27 10.07
CA PRO A 123 5.40 27.26 10.50
C PRO A 123 4.62 26.01 10.03
N LEU A 124 4.93 25.53 8.83
CA LEU A 124 4.33 24.32 8.24
C LEU A 124 4.83 23.07 8.96
N LEU A 125 6.15 22.95 9.12
CA LEU A 125 6.79 21.82 9.79
C LEU A 125 6.35 21.71 11.26
N ASP A 126 6.20 22.84 11.95
CA ASP A 126 5.67 22.88 13.31
C ASP A 126 4.21 22.43 13.39
N ALA A 127 3.39 22.84 12.42
CA ALA A 127 1.99 22.41 12.36
C ALA A 127 1.88 20.90 12.10
N TRP A 128 2.60 20.38 11.12
CA TRP A 128 2.66 18.94 10.83
C TRP A 128 3.26 18.15 11.98
N SER A 129 4.28 18.66 12.68
CA SER A 129 4.86 18.01 13.85
C SER A 129 3.85 17.84 14.98
N ARG A 130 3.08 18.89 15.30
CA ARG A 130 1.99 18.82 16.30
C ARG A 130 0.93 17.81 15.91
N GLU A 131 0.52 17.82 14.63
CA GLU A 131 -0.46 16.88 14.13
C GLU A 131 0.05 15.43 14.17
N ARG A 132 1.32 15.23 13.83
CA ARG A 132 1.99 13.94 13.83
C ARG A 132 2.06 13.36 15.23
N GLU A 133 2.31 14.19 16.24
CA GLU A 133 2.28 13.75 17.64
C GLU A 133 0.87 13.39 18.11
N ALA A 134 -0.14 14.20 17.79
CA ALA A 134 -1.53 13.86 18.06
C ALA A 134 -1.98 12.56 17.37
N ALA A 135 -1.55 12.34 16.12
CA ALA A 135 -1.80 11.11 15.38
C ALA A 135 -1.08 9.92 16.02
N ARG A 136 0.14 10.11 16.52
CA ARG A 136 0.91 9.08 17.24
C ARG A 136 0.24 8.68 18.54
N GLU A 137 -0.26 9.64 19.32
CA GLU A 137 -1.04 9.35 20.53
C GLU A 137 -2.29 8.51 20.21
N GLN A 138 -3.03 8.87 19.15
CA GLN A 138 -4.19 8.11 18.70
C GLN A 138 -3.83 6.70 18.22
N MET A 139 -2.71 6.57 17.50
CA MET A 139 -2.18 5.28 17.06
C MET A 139 -1.84 4.39 18.27
N ILE A 140 -1.10 4.91 19.25
CA ILE A 140 -0.72 4.17 20.47
C ILE A 140 -1.98 3.79 21.27
N ALA A 141 -2.95 4.70 21.42
CA ALA A 141 -4.21 4.41 22.09
C ALA A 141 -5.00 3.30 21.38
N TYR A 142 -5.00 3.30 20.04
CA TYR A 142 -5.61 2.24 19.25
C TYR A 142 -4.89 0.89 19.43
N LEU A 143 -3.56 0.85 19.34
CA LEU A 143 -2.77 -0.37 19.50
C LEU A 143 -2.90 -0.96 20.92
N ASN A 144 -3.07 -0.12 21.95
CA ASN A 144 -3.33 -0.57 23.32
C ASN A 144 -4.79 -0.94 23.60
N SER A 145 -5.69 -0.73 22.64
CA SER A 145 -7.13 -0.92 22.85
C SER A 145 -7.54 -2.39 22.99
N LYS A 146 -8.68 -2.63 23.67
CA LYS A 146 -9.32 -3.96 23.67
C LYS A 146 -9.74 -4.39 22.26
N ARG A 147 -10.12 -3.42 21.41
CA ARG A 147 -10.54 -3.66 20.02
C ARG A 147 -9.39 -4.24 19.20
N TYR A 148 -8.20 -3.64 19.26
CA TYR A 148 -7.04 -4.12 18.51
C TYR A 148 -6.59 -5.50 19.01
N ARG A 149 -6.55 -5.71 20.34
CA ARG A 149 -6.27 -7.04 20.91
C ARG A 149 -7.24 -8.12 20.44
N LYS A 150 -8.55 -7.81 20.43
CA LYS A 150 -9.58 -8.73 19.91
C LYS A 150 -9.34 -9.05 18.42
N PHE A 151 -9.05 -8.03 17.61
CA PHE A 151 -8.70 -8.24 16.20
C PHE A 151 -7.49 -9.18 16.05
N LYS A 152 -6.38 -8.93 16.75
CA LYS A 152 -5.19 -9.79 16.71
C LYS A 152 -5.50 -11.23 17.09
N GLN A 153 -6.35 -11.42 18.11
CA GLN A 153 -6.79 -12.74 18.55
C GLN A 153 -7.54 -13.50 17.48
N GLU A 154 -8.64 -12.92 17.01
CA GLU A 154 -9.56 -13.62 16.13
C GLU A 154 -8.92 -13.83 14.75
N PHE A 155 -8.21 -12.83 14.24
CA PHE A 155 -7.50 -12.94 12.98
C PHE A 155 -6.33 -13.92 13.07
N GLY A 156 -5.55 -13.91 14.15
CA GLY A 156 -4.50 -14.90 14.37
C GLY A 156 -5.03 -16.32 14.47
N ALA A 157 -6.18 -16.53 15.12
CA ALA A 157 -6.84 -17.83 15.20
C ALA A 157 -7.31 -18.33 13.82
N PHE A 158 -7.95 -17.46 13.04
CA PHE A 158 -8.34 -17.74 11.65
C PHE A 158 -7.14 -18.16 10.78
N LEU A 159 -6.01 -17.44 10.89
CA LEU A 159 -4.80 -17.72 10.12
C LEU A 159 -4.07 -19.00 10.54
N ALA A 160 -4.31 -19.47 11.77
CA ALA A 160 -3.70 -20.68 12.33
C ALA A 160 -4.52 -21.95 12.05
N ALA A 161 -5.76 -21.84 11.58
CA ALA A 161 -6.66 -22.97 11.35
C ALA A 161 -6.83 -23.26 9.85
N PRO A 162 -6.14 -24.29 9.29
CA PRO A 162 -6.35 -24.71 7.89
C PRO A 162 -7.83 -25.03 7.63
N GLY A 163 -8.34 -24.59 6.48
CA GLY A 163 -9.73 -24.84 6.08
C GLY A 163 -10.79 -23.99 6.81
N ALA A 164 -10.45 -23.22 7.85
CA ALA A 164 -11.40 -22.34 8.53
C ALA A 164 -11.96 -21.27 7.58
N ASP A 165 -13.29 -21.09 7.58
CA ASP A 165 -14.03 -20.12 6.76
C ASP A 165 -13.78 -20.22 5.24
N ALA A 166 -13.19 -21.32 4.77
CA ALA A 166 -13.19 -21.67 3.37
C ALA A 166 -14.64 -21.77 2.90
N ARG A 167 -14.97 -21.19 1.75
CA ARG A 167 -16.33 -21.24 1.24
C ARG A 167 -16.60 -22.64 0.68
N ILE A 168 -17.29 -23.46 1.47
CA ILE A 168 -17.72 -24.84 1.14
C ILE A 168 -19.18 -24.79 0.67
N ASP A 169 -19.44 -24.21 -0.48
CA ASP A 169 -20.72 -24.36 -1.18
C ASP A 169 -20.44 -25.08 -2.50
N ASN A 170 -20.99 -26.30 -2.64
CA ASN A 170 -21.03 -27.18 -3.82
C ASN A 170 -19.88 -27.07 -4.86
N ASP A 171 -18.98 -28.06 -4.83
CA ASP A 171 -18.01 -28.61 -5.83
C ASP A 171 -17.27 -27.73 -6.87
N GLU A 172 -17.56 -26.44 -7.08
CA GLU A 172 -16.90 -25.60 -8.10
C GLU A 172 -16.57 -24.17 -7.60
N ASN A 173 -16.37 -23.97 -6.30
CA ASN A 173 -16.11 -22.63 -5.77
C ASN A 173 -14.62 -22.24 -5.81
N PHE A 174 -14.32 -20.99 -6.16
CA PHE A 174 -12.96 -20.41 -6.29
C PHE A 174 -12.00 -20.81 -5.16
N GLY A 175 -12.49 -20.86 -3.92
CA GLY A 175 -11.67 -21.18 -2.74
C GLY A 175 -11.11 -22.60 -2.67
N SER A 176 -11.74 -23.58 -3.33
CA SER A 176 -11.29 -24.98 -3.37
C SER A 176 -10.45 -25.31 -4.60
N GLN A 177 -10.43 -24.44 -5.61
CA GLN A 177 -9.63 -24.61 -6.81
C GLN A 177 -8.14 -24.45 -6.50
N GLN A 178 -7.30 -25.18 -7.24
CA GLN A 178 -5.85 -25.13 -7.04
C GLN A 178 -5.28 -23.82 -7.58
N VAL A 179 -4.23 -23.34 -6.93
CA VAL A 179 -3.51 -22.13 -7.36
C VAL A 179 -3.02 -22.28 -8.81
N SER A 180 -2.54 -23.47 -9.21
CA SER A 180 -2.10 -23.74 -10.58
C SER A 180 -3.17 -23.48 -11.64
N ASP A 181 -4.44 -23.66 -11.31
CA ASP A 181 -5.55 -23.58 -12.26
C ASP A 181 -6.09 -22.14 -12.35
N ILE A 182 -5.96 -21.36 -11.27
CA ILE A 182 -6.58 -20.04 -11.13
C ILE A 182 -5.61 -18.88 -11.29
N ALA A 183 -4.40 -18.98 -10.71
CA ALA A 183 -3.43 -17.88 -10.73
C ALA A 183 -3.12 -17.38 -12.16
N PRO A 184 -2.95 -18.25 -13.18
CA PRO A 184 -2.82 -17.84 -14.58
C PRO A 184 -3.90 -16.86 -15.05
N ASN A 185 -5.16 -17.28 -14.91
CA ASN A 185 -6.32 -16.54 -15.39
C ASN A 185 -6.51 -15.25 -14.60
N LEU A 186 -6.25 -15.28 -13.29
CA LEU A 186 -6.35 -14.10 -12.44
C LEU A 186 -5.28 -13.05 -12.80
N ILE A 187 -4.04 -13.45 -13.06
CA ILE A 187 -2.98 -12.53 -13.49
C ILE A 187 -3.36 -11.90 -14.84
N HIS A 188 -3.80 -12.72 -15.80
CA HIS A 188 -4.26 -12.21 -17.10
C HIS A 188 -5.43 -11.22 -16.95
N ALA A 189 -6.43 -11.53 -16.12
CA ALA A 189 -7.54 -10.61 -15.88
C ALA A 189 -7.10 -9.27 -15.27
N ARG A 190 -6.08 -9.28 -14.39
CA ARG A 190 -5.50 -8.04 -13.83
C ARG A 190 -4.72 -7.24 -14.87
N LEU A 191 -4.04 -7.92 -15.79
CA LEU A 191 -3.34 -7.28 -16.89
C LEU A 191 -4.33 -6.61 -17.87
N GLU A 192 -5.40 -7.31 -18.24
CA GLU A 192 -6.47 -6.74 -19.08
C GLU A 192 -7.13 -5.52 -18.41
N ALA A 193 -7.32 -5.54 -17.09
CA ALA A 193 -7.83 -4.39 -16.35
C ALA A 193 -6.91 -3.16 -16.44
N VAL A 194 -5.60 -3.35 -16.55
CA VAL A 194 -4.63 -2.28 -16.80
C VAL A 194 -4.74 -1.79 -18.26
N TYR A 195 -4.75 -2.70 -19.23
CA TYR A 195 -4.88 -2.32 -20.65
C TYR A 195 -6.21 -1.64 -20.99
N ALA A 196 -7.27 -1.90 -20.22
CA ALA A 196 -8.56 -1.22 -20.37
C ALA A 196 -8.47 0.32 -20.20
N PHE A 197 -7.40 0.84 -19.58
CA PHE A 197 -7.16 2.28 -19.48
C PHE A 197 -6.53 2.89 -20.74
N GLU A 198 -5.91 2.11 -21.62
CA GLU A 198 -5.17 2.60 -22.78
C GLU A 198 -5.94 3.63 -23.62
N PRO A 199 -7.24 3.45 -23.94
CA PRO A 199 -8.01 4.44 -24.67
C PRO A 199 -8.16 5.81 -23.96
N LEU A 200 -8.03 5.83 -22.64
CA LEU A 200 -8.15 7.03 -21.81
C LEU A 200 -6.83 7.80 -21.68
N LEU A 201 -5.69 7.18 -22.03
CA LEU A 201 -4.35 7.74 -21.80
C LEU A 201 -3.90 8.73 -22.88
N ALA A 202 -4.70 8.93 -23.94
CA ALA A 202 -4.46 10.01 -24.90
C ALA A 202 -4.63 11.40 -24.27
N ASN A 203 -5.49 11.52 -23.25
CA ASN A 203 -5.66 12.73 -22.46
C ASN A 203 -6.18 12.35 -21.05
N PRO A 204 -5.30 11.82 -20.18
CA PRO A 204 -5.73 11.26 -18.91
C PRO A 204 -6.05 12.37 -17.91
N THR A 205 -7.14 12.21 -17.14
CA THR A 205 -7.38 13.04 -15.96
C THR A 205 -6.61 12.48 -14.76
N ILE A 206 -6.47 13.26 -13.69
CA ILE A 206 -5.87 12.79 -12.44
C ILE A 206 -6.62 11.58 -11.87
N GLU A 207 -7.94 11.54 -12.03
CA GLU A 207 -8.78 10.42 -11.61
C GLU A 207 -8.47 9.16 -12.43
N HIS A 208 -8.27 9.29 -13.76
CA HIS A 208 -7.85 8.18 -14.61
C HIS A 208 -6.49 7.62 -14.16
N LEU A 209 -5.50 8.48 -13.91
CA LEU A 209 -4.15 8.07 -13.47
C LEU A 209 -4.18 7.43 -12.07
N HIS A 210 -5.00 7.97 -11.15
CA HIS A 210 -5.19 7.38 -9.84
C HIS A 210 -5.84 5.99 -9.91
N ALA A 211 -6.86 5.82 -10.75
CA ALA A 211 -7.50 4.53 -10.95
C ALA A 211 -6.54 3.52 -11.61
N LEU A 212 -5.76 3.94 -12.62
CA LEU A 212 -4.72 3.12 -13.23
C LEU A 212 -3.67 2.65 -12.19
N ARG A 213 -3.25 3.54 -11.29
CA ARG A 213 -2.34 3.18 -10.18
C ARG A 213 -2.92 2.09 -9.28
N ILE A 214 -4.23 2.09 -9.05
CA ILE A 214 -4.88 1.04 -8.27
C ILE A 214 -4.81 -0.30 -9.01
N GLU A 215 -5.06 -0.32 -10.31
CA GLU A 215 -4.97 -1.53 -11.11
C GLU A 215 -3.53 -2.07 -11.21
N PHE A 216 -2.53 -1.20 -11.38
CA PHE A 216 -1.12 -1.62 -11.30
C PHE A 216 -0.76 -2.25 -9.96
N LYS A 217 -1.24 -1.67 -8.85
CA LYS A 217 -1.04 -2.26 -7.52
C LYS A 217 -1.69 -3.64 -7.43
N ARG A 218 -2.90 -3.80 -7.96
CA ARG A 218 -3.62 -5.08 -7.97
C ARG A 218 -2.86 -6.12 -8.79
N LEU A 219 -2.40 -5.76 -9.99
CA LEU A 219 -1.58 -6.61 -10.84
C LEU A 219 -0.29 -7.03 -10.12
N ARG A 220 0.49 -6.05 -9.62
CA ARG A 220 1.75 -6.32 -8.92
C ARG A 220 1.57 -7.25 -7.74
N TYR A 221 0.61 -6.97 -6.85
CA TYR A 221 0.38 -7.81 -5.68
C TYR A 221 -0.11 -9.21 -6.04
N THR A 222 -0.92 -9.35 -7.09
CA THR A 222 -1.33 -10.66 -7.59
C THR A 222 -0.11 -11.47 -8.01
N ILE A 223 0.78 -10.90 -8.83
CA ILE A 223 2.03 -11.55 -9.25
C ILE A 223 2.93 -11.85 -8.04
N GLU A 224 3.15 -10.88 -7.15
CA GLU A 224 3.99 -11.07 -5.95
C GLU A 224 3.48 -12.18 -5.02
N PHE A 225 2.17 -12.36 -4.87
CA PHE A 225 1.60 -13.40 -4.01
C PHE A 225 1.69 -14.79 -4.63
N PHE A 226 1.73 -14.90 -5.95
CA PHE A 226 1.91 -16.16 -6.67
C PHE A 226 3.36 -16.39 -7.12
N ARG A 227 4.29 -15.48 -6.86
CA ARG A 227 5.67 -15.53 -7.38
C ARG A 227 6.39 -16.87 -7.17
N GLU A 228 6.10 -17.59 -6.09
CA GLU A 228 6.73 -18.88 -5.77
C GLU A 228 6.32 -20.02 -6.73
N ILE A 229 5.25 -19.83 -7.49
CA ILE A 229 4.77 -20.78 -8.50
C ILE A 229 5.00 -20.29 -9.94
N LEU A 230 5.48 -19.06 -10.10
CA LEU A 230 5.77 -18.47 -11.40
C LEU A 230 7.23 -18.72 -11.77
N THR A 231 7.57 -18.54 -13.05
CA THR A 231 8.95 -18.63 -13.53
C THR A 231 9.79 -17.45 -13.05
N GLU A 232 11.11 -17.52 -13.22
CA GLU A 232 12.04 -16.43 -12.86
C GLU A 232 11.68 -15.10 -13.54
N ARG A 233 10.98 -15.14 -14.68
CA ARG A 233 10.50 -13.96 -15.40
C ARG A 233 9.43 -13.16 -14.63
N ALA A 234 8.81 -13.72 -13.60
CA ALA A 234 7.88 -13.00 -12.75
C ALA A 234 8.54 -11.83 -12.01
N GLU A 235 9.80 -11.98 -11.61
CA GLU A 235 10.53 -10.91 -10.92
C GLU A 235 10.85 -9.77 -11.90
N GLU A 236 11.20 -10.10 -13.15
CA GLU A 236 11.36 -9.12 -14.23
C GLU A 236 10.05 -8.32 -14.46
N CYS A 237 8.91 -9.01 -14.54
CA CYS A 237 7.60 -8.35 -14.64
C CYS A 237 7.31 -7.43 -13.45
N ILE A 238 7.59 -7.89 -12.23
CA ILE A 238 7.38 -7.10 -11.01
C ILE A 238 8.23 -5.83 -11.07
N ASP A 239 9.49 -5.93 -11.48
CA ASP A 239 10.40 -4.79 -11.53
C ASP A 239 9.99 -3.76 -12.59
N ILE A 240 9.52 -4.22 -13.75
CA ILE A 240 8.91 -3.33 -14.76
C ILE A 240 7.67 -2.63 -14.20
N ILE A 241 6.76 -3.37 -13.56
CA ILE A 241 5.54 -2.79 -12.98
C ILE A 241 5.90 -1.77 -11.90
N LYS A 242 6.95 -2.02 -11.11
CA LYS A 242 7.42 -1.05 -10.10
C LYS A 242 7.79 0.28 -10.72
N VAL A 243 8.51 0.31 -11.84
CA VAL A 243 8.91 1.57 -12.50
C VAL A 243 7.70 2.46 -12.78
N LEU A 244 6.67 1.90 -13.42
CA LEU A 244 5.46 2.67 -13.75
C LEU A 244 4.62 2.98 -12.50
N GLN A 245 4.60 2.08 -11.52
CA GLN A 245 3.92 2.31 -10.26
C GLN A 245 4.59 3.41 -9.43
N ASP A 246 5.92 3.51 -9.46
CA ASP A 246 6.70 4.54 -8.76
C ASP A 246 6.38 5.90 -9.38
N HIS A 247 6.40 6.00 -10.71
CA HIS A 247 5.97 7.21 -11.43
C HIS A 247 4.52 7.62 -11.09
N LEU A 248 3.56 6.70 -11.16
CA LEU A 248 2.17 6.96 -10.75
C LEU A 248 2.06 7.28 -9.25
N GLY A 249 2.95 6.74 -8.44
CA GLY A 249 3.10 7.01 -7.01
C GLY A 249 3.50 8.44 -6.75
N ASP A 250 4.56 8.91 -7.41
CA ASP A 250 5.05 10.28 -7.32
C ASP A 250 3.98 11.28 -7.79
N LEU A 251 3.26 10.96 -8.87
CA LEU A 251 2.16 11.80 -9.35
C LEU A 251 1.05 11.92 -8.30
N HIS A 252 0.63 10.79 -7.72
CA HIS A 252 -0.38 10.80 -6.66
C HIS A 252 0.10 11.58 -5.42
N ASP A 253 1.37 11.41 -5.04
CA ASP A 253 1.96 12.12 -3.91
C ASP A 253 2.02 13.64 -4.17
N ALA A 254 2.33 14.07 -5.39
CA ALA A 254 2.35 15.48 -5.79
C ALA A 254 0.94 16.10 -5.75
N VAL A 255 -0.08 15.37 -6.22
CA VAL A 255 -1.50 15.78 -6.10
C VAL A 255 -1.89 15.96 -4.63
N VAL A 256 -1.57 14.98 -3.77
CA VAL A 256 -1.90 15.05 -2.34
C VAL A 256 -1.15 16.18 -1.64
N ALA A 257 0.14 16.37 -1.94
CA ALA A 257 0.94 17.45 -1.37
C ALA A 257 0.39 18.83 -1.76
N THR A 258 0.03 19.02 -3.03
CA THR A 258 -0.58 20.27 -3.54
C THR A 258 -1.84 20.61 -2.75
N ALA A 259 -2.77 19.65 -2.61
CA ALA A 259 -4.02 19.87 -1.89
C ALA A 259 -3.81 20.22 -0.41
N ILE A 260 -2.88 19.53 0.28
CA ILE A 260 -2.59 19.80 1.70
C ILE A 260 -1.94 21.18 1.89
N LEU A 261 -1.05 21.57 0.99
CA LEU A 261 -0.39 22.88 1.04
C LEU A 261 -1.38 24.03 0.76
N GLU A 262 -2.30 23.84 -0.20
CA GLU A 262 -3.40 24.78 -0.47
C GLU A 262 -4.27 24.97 0.77
N GLU A 263 -4.75 23.87 1.37
CA GLU A 263 -5.53 23.92 2.61
C GLU A 263 -4.77 24.62 3.75
N PHE A 264 -3.47 24.37 3.89
CA PHE A 264 -2.65 25.02 4.91
C PHE A 264 -2.55 26.54 4.67
N ILE A 265 -2.31 26.96 3.44
CA ILE A 265 -2.20 28.38 3.06
C ILE A 265 -3.51 29.11 3.31
N GLU A 266 -4.65 28.52 2.92
CA GLU A 266 -5.98 29.10 3.16
C GLU A 266 -6.23 29.34 4.66
N ASN A 267 -5.99 28.32 5.49
CA ASN A 267 -6.14 28.42 6.95
C ASN A 267 -5.14 29.40 7.60
N TRP A 268 -3.98 29.61 6.97
CA TRP A 268 -2.97 30.53 7.47
C TRP A 268 -3.25 31.98 7.07
N ALA A 269 -3.79 32.23 5.88
CA ALA A 269 -4.13 33.57 5.39
C ALA A 269 -5.13 34.27 6.32
N GLU A 270 -6.04 33.52 6.95
CA GLU A 270 -6.97 34.01 7.97
C GLU A 270 -6.24 34.64 9.19
N ARG A 271 -4.97 34.26 9.43
CA ARG A 271 -4.13 34.77 10.53
C ARG A 271 -3.32 36.02 10.18
N HIS A 272 -3.44 36.57 8.97
CA HIS A 272 -2.82 37.81 8.49
C HIS A 272 -1.27 37.85 8.60
N GLN A 273 -0.60 36.71 8.42
CA GLN A 273 0.87 36.60 8.42
C GLN A 273 1.39 36.17 7.04
N SER A 274 2.60 36.63 6.66
CA SER A 274 3.24 36.25 5.39
C SER A 274 3.59 34.75 5.37
N ILE A 275 3.28 34.07 4.27
CA ILE A 275 3.51 32.62 4.08
C ILE A 275 4.25 32.30 2.76
N GLN A 276 4.93 33.31 2.20
CA GLN A 276 5.59 33.25 0.89
C GLN A 276 6.44 31.98 0.65
N PRO A 277 7.27 31.50 1.61
CA PRO A 277 8.04 30.28 1.38
C PRO A 277 7.19 29.02 1.20
N VAL A 278 6.04 28.91 1.87
CA VAL A 278 5.11 27.78 1.68
C VAL A 278 4.41 27.88 0.33
N THR A 279 4.08 29.10 -0.13
CA THR A 279 3.56 29.32 -1.48
C THR A 279 4.58 28.92 -2.54
N ALA A 280 5.87 29.29 -2.36
CA ALA A 280 6.94 28.85 -3.26
C ALA A 280 7.10 27.32 -3.27
N TYR A 281 6.97 26.66 -2.11
CA TYR A 281 6.99 25.20 -2.05
C TYR A 281 5.79 24.56 -2.76
N LEU A 282 4.60 25.14 -2.64
CA LEU A 282 3.41 24.72 -3.39
C LEU A 282 3.64 24.83 -4.90
N ASP A 283 4.24 25.92 -5.38
CA ASP A 283 4.53 26.10 -6.81
C ASP A 283 5.51 25.02 -7.31
N VAL A 284 6.54 24.68 -6.53
CA VAL A 284 7.44 23.55 -6.85
C VAL A 284 6.69 22.23 -6.96
N LYS A 285 5.70 21.97 -6.09
CA LYS A 285 4.87 20.75 -6.16
C LYS A 285 3.91 20.72 -7.34
N ARG A 286 3.41 21.89 -7.76
CA ARG A 286 2.61 22.01 -8.99
C ARG A 286 3.46 21.79 -10.23
N ASP A 287 4.68 22.32 -10.27
CA ASP A 287 5.63 22.10 -11.37
C ASP A 287 6.04 20.62 -11.46
N GLU A 288 6.32 19.98 -10.33
CA GLU A 288 6.58 18.53 -10.24
C GLU A 288 5.39 17.72 -10.78
N LEU A 289 4.16 18.04 -10.38
CA LEU A 289 2.95 17.39 -10.88
C LEU A 289 2.79 17.55 -12.39
N ASN A 290 2.96 18.78 -12.91
CA ASN A 290 2.86 19.05 -14.34
C ASN A 290 3.91 18.27 -15.14
N HIS A 291 5.15 18.22 -14.63
CA HIS A 291 6.22 17.45 -15.26
C HIS A 291 5.93 15.94 -15.27
N LEU A 292 5.42 15.39 -14.16
CA LEU A 292 5.05 13.97 -14.09
C LEU A 292 3.92 13.64 -15.06
N ILE A 293 2.94 14.52 -15.24
CA ILE A 293 1.89 14.35 -16.26
C ILE A 293 2.48 14.39 -17.67
N GLU A 294 3.42 15.31 -17.92
CA GLU A 294 4.06 15.47 -19.24
C GLU A 294 4.85 14.22 -19.66
N ILE A 295 5.61 13.62 -18.74
CA ILE A 295 6.46 12.45 -19.03
C ILE A 295 5.72 11.10 -18.87
N PHE A 296 4.47 11.11 -18.40
CA PHE A 296 3.67 9.90 -18.23
C PHE A 296 3.57 9.04 -19.50
N PRO A 297 3.38 9.59 -20.72
CA PRO A 297 3.34 8.79 -21.95
C PRO A 297 4.60 7.96 -22.18
N ASP A 298 5.78 8.49 -21.84
CA ASP A 298 7.04 7.75 -21.95
C ASP A 298 7.11 6.60 -20.95
N ALA A 299 6.69 6.85 -19.70
CA ALA A 299 6.60 5.81 -18.68
C ALA A 299 5.61 4.70 -19.07
N TRP A 300 4.47 5.06 -19.68
CA TRP A 300 3.49 4.12 -20.20
C TRP A 300 4.04 3.30 -21.39
N ALA A 301 4.76 3.95 -22.30
CA ALA A 301 5.37 3.29 -23.46
C ALA A 301 6.38 2.21 -23.05
N ILE A 302 7.11 2.39 -21.95
CA ILE A 302 8.00 1.34 -21.41
C ILE A 302 7.20 0.08 -21.07
N PHE A 303 6.01 0.23 -20.48
CA PHE A 303 5.14 -0.90 -20.13
C PHE A 303 4.51 -1.57 -21.35
N THR A 304 4.04 -0.81 -22.35
CA THR A 304 3.35 -1.36 -23.53
C THR A 304 4.26 -1.89 -24.63
N ASN A 305 5.47 -1.35 -24.77
CA ASN A 305 6.47 -1.87 -25.73
C ASN A 305 7.05 -3.23 -25.34
N LEU A 306 6.75 -3.69 -24.13
CA LEU A 306 7.15 -5.00 -23.67
C LEU A 306 6.15 -6.03 -24.15
N GLU A 307 6.68 -7.17 -24.60
CA GLU A 307 5.91 -8.38 -24.84
C GLU A 307 5.45 -9.00 -23.50
N PHE A 308 4.72 -8.26 -22.67
CA PHE A 308 4.20 -8.72 -21.37
C PHE A 308 3.37 -9.99 -21.54
N ASN A 309 2.65 -10.09 -22.66
CA ASN A 309 1.92 -11.28 -23.09
C ASN A 309 2.81 -12.50 -23.36
N HIS A 310 4.07 -12.32 -23.79
CA HIS A 310 5.04 -13.42 -23.95
C HIS A 310 5.79 -13.74 -22.64
N ILE A 311 5.77 -12.86 -21.64
CA ILE A 311 6.41 -13.09 -20.33
C ILE A 311 5.51 -13.91 -19.41
N LEU A 312 4.19 -13.70 -19.48
CA LEU A 312 3.19 -14.41 -18.67
C LEU A 312 2.68 -15.71 -19.29
N ALA A 313 3.33 -16.20 -20.36
CA ALA A 313 3.05 -17.53 -20.88
C ALA A 313 3.48 -18.57 -19.82
N LEU A 314 2.50 -19.03 -19.06
CA LEU A 314 2.63 -20.10 -18.08
C LEU A 314 2.76 -21.46 -18.77
#